data_AF-A0A7G1H3N7-F1
#
_entry.id   AF-A0A7G1H3N7-F1
#
_cell.length_a   1.000
_cell.length_b   1.000
_cell.length_c   1.000
_cell.angle_alpha   90.00
_cell.angle_beta   90.00
_cell.angle_gamma   90.00
#
_symmetry.space_group_name_H-M   'P 1'
#
loop_
_entity.id
_entity.type
_entity.pdbx_description
1 polymer ?
#
loop_
_entity_poly.entity_id
_entity_poly.type
_entity_poly.pdbx_seq_one_letter_code
_entity_poly.pdbx_strand_id
1 'polypeptide(L)' 'MKTFIIAEAGVNHNRDIGLAKKLVDIAVEAGADAVKFQTFKAEEVISEVLIGENLMLDNIAVTKNYSSKIIFLNTGELPT' A
#
# COMPACT_ATOMS: atom_id res chain seq x y z
N MET A 1 15.37 -9.24 -21.62
CA MET A 1 14.61 -9.26 -20.34
C MET A 1 13.89 -7.93 -20.21
N LYS A 2 12.56 -7.92 -20.05
CA LYS A 2 11.76 -6.71 -19.83
C LYS A 2 11.74 -6.40 -18.33
N THR A 3 11.96 -5.14 -17.95
CA THR A 3 11.77 -4.70 -16.56
C THR A 3 10.30 -4.75 -16.19
N PHE A 4 9.96 -5.37 -15.06
CA PHE A 4 8.61 -5.39 -14.52
C PHE A 4 8.41 -4.21 -13.56
N ILE A 5 7.43 -3.36 -13.85
CA ILE A 5 7.18 -2.12 -13.12
C ILE A 5 5.93 -2.26 -12.25
N ILE A 6 6.10 -2.06 -10.94
CA ILE A 6 5.01 -2.01 -9.97
C ILE A 6 4.82 -0.58 -9.51
N ALA A 7 3.66 0.02 -9.80
CA ALA A 7 3.26 1.29 -9.23
C ALA A 7 2.86 1.11 -7.76
N GLU A 8 3.50 1.83 -6.83
CA GLU A 8 3.13 1.79 -5.42
C GLU A 8 2.00 2.78 -5.14
N ALA A 9 0.77 2.28 -4.95
CA ALA A 9 -0.34 3.08 -4.46
C ALA A 9 -0.30 3.22 -2.93
N GLY A 10 0.26 2.23 -2.22
CA GLY A 10 0.43 2.27 -0.77
C GLY A 10 -0.92 2.45 -0.05
N VAL A 11 -1.00 3.47 0.79
CA VAL A 11 -2.24 3.91 1.48
C VAL A 11 -2.78 5.26 0.97
N ASN A 12 -2.29 5.73 -0.20
CA ASN A 12 -2.61 7.05 -0.74
C ASN A 12 -4.07 7.23 -1.19
N HIS A 13 -4.88 6.17 -1.09
CA HIS A 13 -6.30 6.20 -1.38
C HIS A 13 -7.16 6.73 -0.23
N ASN A 14 -6.58 7.02 0.96
CA ASN A 14 -7.30 7.64 2.09
C ASN A 14 -8.62 6.94 2.47
N ARG A 15 -8.68 5.61 2.34
CA ARG A 15 -9.89 4.79 2.54
C ARG A 15 -11.06 5.11 1.59
N ASP A 16 -10.81 5.89 0.54
CA ASP A 16 -11.79 6.20 -0.50
C ASP A 16 -11.62 5.23 -1.67
N ILE A 17 -12.69 4.48 -1.98
CA ILE A 17 -12.69 3.50 -3.06
C ILE A 17 -12.64 4.15 -4.45
N GLY A 18 -13.19 5.35 -4.60
CA GLY A 18 -13.12 6.13 -5.83
C GLY A 18 -11.70 6.61 -6.10
N LEU A 19 -10.98 7.07 -5.07
CA LEU A 19 -9.57 7.43 -5.18
C LEU A 19 -8.71 6.19 -5.45
N ALA A 20 -9.00 5.05 -4.83
CA ALA A 20 -8.31 3.80 -5.13
C ALA A 20 -8.45 3.40 -6.62
N LYS A 21 -9.66 3.53 -7.20
CA LYS A 21 -9.88 3.28 -8.63
C LYS A 21 -9.10 4.25 -9.51
N LYS A 22 -9.10 5.55 -9.19
CA LYS A 22 -8.30 6.54 -9.92
C LYS A 22 -6.80 6.23 -9.88
N LEU A 23 -6.28 5.72 -8.76
CA LEU A 23 -4.88 5.30 -8.66
C LEU A 23 -4.57 4.11 -9.56
N VAL A 24 -5.52 3.18 -9.73
CA VAL A 24 -5.41 2.08 -10.70
C VAL A 24 -5.40 2.63 -12.13
N ASP A 25 -6.34 3.53 -12.47
CA ASP A 25 -6.43 4.15 -13.80
C ASP A 25 -5.11 4.88 -14.16
N ILE A 26 -4.57 5.68 -13.24
CA ILE A 26 -3.30 6.39 -13.42
C ILE A 26 -2.13 5.39 -13.59
N ALA A 27 -2.12 4.28 -12.85
CA ALA A 27 -1.06 3.27 -12.99
C ALA A 27 -1.11 2.58 -14.37
N VAL A 28 -2.31 2.35 -14.92
CA VAL A 28 -2.49 1.85 -16.29
C VAL A 28 -2.01 2.89 -17.31
N GLU A 29 -2.44 4.15 -17.17
CA GLU A 29 -2.04 5.25 -18.06
C GLU A 29 -0.52 5.47 -18.06
N ALA A 30 0.14 5.26 -16.91
CA ALA A 30 1.60 5.34 -16.76
C ALA A 30 2.34 4.13 -17.34
N GLY A 31 1.64 3.08 -17.78
CA GLY A 31 2.23 1.89 -18.36
C GLY A 31 2.85 0.93 -17.34
N ALA A 32 2.42 0.96 -16.08
CA ALA A 32 2.86 -0.01 -15.08
C ALA A 32 2.32 -1.42 -15.38
N ASP A 33 3.09 -2.46 -15.05
CA ASP A 33 2.66 -3.84 -15.23
C ASP A 33 1.74 -4.30 -14.08
N ALA A 34 1.91 -3.72 -12.88
CA ALA A 34 1.05 -3.94 -11.73
C ALA A 34 0.95 -2.69 -10.84
N VAL A 35 -0.04 -2.65 -9.96
CA VAL A 35 -0.16 -1.66 -8.88
C VAL A 35 -0.27 -2.37 -7.52
N LYS A 36 0.41 -1.84 -6.50
CA LYS A 36 0.46 -2.42 -5.15
C LYS A 36 -0.19 -1.50 -4.12
N PHE A 37 -1.15 -2.06 -3.38
CA PHE A 37 -1.78 -1.43 -2.23
C PHE A 37 -1.26 -2.07 -0.94
N GLN A 38 -1.10 -1.25 0.10
CA GLN A 38 -0.76 -1.74 1.43
C GLN A 38 -2.03 -1.97 2.24
N THR A 39 -2.08 -3.09 2.96
CA THR A 39 -3.18 -3.45 3.85
C THR A 39 -2.63 -3.72 5.25
N PHE A 40 -3.14 -2.98 6.23
CA PHE A 40 -2.82 -3.16 7.63
C PHE A 40 -4.08 -2.96 8.48
N LYS A 41 -4.15 -3.62 9.64
CA LYS A 41 -5.13 -3.28 10.67
C LYS A 41 -4.45 -2.42 11.72
N ALA A 42 -5.03 -1.27 12.05
CA ALA A 42 -4.42 -0.32 13.00
C ALA A 42 -4.12 -0.98 14.35
N GLU A 43 -5.03 -1.83 14.83
CA GLU A 43 -4.86 -2.64 16.06
C GLU A 43 -3.68 -3.61 16.04
N GLU A 44 -3.18 -4.01 14.87
CA GLU A 44 -2.03 -4.90 14.71
C GLU A 44 -0.72 -4.14 14.44
N VAL A 45 -0.79 -2.80 14.33
CA VAL A 45 0.32 -1.91 13.97
C VAL A 45 0.72 -0.99 15.12
N ILE A 46 -0.23 -0.63 15.98
CA ILE A 46 0.02 0.26 17.12
C ILE A 46 0.41 -0.60 18.33
N SER A 47 1.68 -0.53 18.73
CA SER A 47 2.09 -0.99 20.05
C SER A 47 1.81 0.11 21.07
N GLU A 48 1.09 -0.20 22.15
CA GLU A 48 1.02 0.68 23.32
C GLU A 48 2.42 0.82 23.92
N VAL A 49 3.11 1.92 23.63
CA VAL A 49 4.34 2.28 24.32
C VAL A 49 3.95 3.12 25.54
N LEU A 50 3.96 2.49 26.72
CA LEU A 50 3.85 3.20 27.99
C LEU A 50 5.21 3.85 28.31
N ILE A 51 5.35 5.13 27.98
CA ILE A 51 6.41 6.01 28.51
C ILE A 51 5.81 6.77 29.71
N GLY A 52 6.46 6.65 30.87
CA GLY A 52 5.91 7.03 32.18
C GLY A 52 5.37 8.47 32.30
N GLU A 53 4.33 8.60 33.12
CA GLU A 53 3.66 9.76 33.74
C GLU A 53 3.39 11.06 32.95
N ASN A 54 3.83 11.23 31.70
CA ASN A 54 3.39 12.33 30.84
C ASN A 54 2.91 11.80 29.49
N LEU A 55 1.60 11.85 29.30
CA LEU A 55 0.90 11.43 28.08
C LEU A 55 1.28 12.35 26.91
N MET A 56 2.41 12.05 26.26
CA MET A 56 2.56 12.27 24.82
C MET A 56 2.60 10.89 24.19
N LEU A 57 1.50 10.54 23.52
CA LEU A 57 1.43 9.36 22.68
C LEU A 57 2.35 9.60 21.47
N ASP A 58 3.65 9.36 21.64
CA ASP A 58 4.53 9.20 20.50
C ASP A 58 4.13 7.87 19.84
N ASN A 59 3.30 7.98 18.81
CA ASN A 59 2.85 6.91 17.93
C ASN A 59 4.03 6.37 17.10
N ILE A 60 5.07 5.87 17.76
CA ILE A 60 6.10 5.06 17.11
C ILE A 60 5.45 3.70 16.87
N ALA A 61 4.77 3.58 15.74
CA ALA A 61 4.23 2.31 15.26
C ALA A 61 5.41 1.35 14.98
N VAL A 62 5.67 0.42 15.90
CA VAL A 62 6.57 -0.70 15.66
C VAL A 62 5.74 -1.81 15.00
N THR A 63 5.83 -1.88 13.68
CA THR A 63 4.83 -2.60 12.89
C THR A 63 5.00 -4.11 12.91
N LYS A 64 3.93 -4.86 13.22
CA LYS A 64 3.97 -6.34 13.24
C LYS A 64 3.15 -7.07 12.16
N ASN A 65 2.32 -6.41 11.35
CA ASN A 65 1.57 -7.09 10.27
C ASN A 65 1.25 -6.14 9.10
N TYR A 66 2.17 -6.04 8.14
CA TYR A 66 1.90 -5.44 6.83
C TYR A 66 1.61 -6.54 5.80
N SER A 67 0.48 -6.44 5.11
CA SER A 67 0.22 -7.21 3.90
C SER A 67 0.16 -6.26 2.70
N SER A 68 0.42 -6.80 1.52
CA SER A 68 0.29 -6.05 0.27
C SER A 68 -0.64 -6.79 -0.66
N LYS A 69 -1.45 -6.04 -1.41
CA LYS A 69 -2.28 -6.56 -2.49
C LYS A 69 -1.76 -6.02 -3.80
N ILE A 70 -1.30 -6.92 -4.68
CA ILE A 70 -0.82 -6.59 -6.02
C ILE A 70 -1.95 -6.87 -7.01
N ILE A 71 -2.20 -5.90 -7.91
CA ILE A 71 -3.15 -6.00 -9.01
C ILE A 71 -2.35 -5.91 -10.30
N PHE A 72 -2.37 -6.96 -11.12
CA PHE A 72 -1.76 -6.96 -12.44
C PHE A 72 -2.62 -6.15 -13.41
N LEU A 73 -2.01 -5.22 -14.15
CA LEU A 73 -2.70 -4.23 -14.97
C LEU A 73 -2.69 -4.60 -16.46
N ASN A 74 -1.60 -5.19 -16.93
CA ASN A 74 -1.51 -5.74 -18.28
C ASN A 74 -1.68 -7.26 -18.22
N THR A 75 -2.79 -7.75 -18.78
CA THR A 75 -3.03 -9.18 -19.03
C THR A 75 -2.56 -9.63 -20.41
N GLY A 76 -1.87 -8.76 -21.16
CA GLY A 76 -1.15 -9.16 -22.37
C GLY A 76 -0.04 -10.15 -22.01
N GLU A 77 0.06 -11.22 -22.81
CA GLU A 77 0.88 -12.41 -22.59
C GLU A 77 2.19 -12.14 -21.83
N LEU A 78 2.47 -12.97 -20.81
CA LEU A 78 3.76 -13.04 -20.14
C LEU A 78 4.87 -13.02 -21.21
N PRO A 79 5.85 -12.09 -21.12
CA PRO A 79 6.91 -12.06 -22.12
C PRO A 79 7.62 -13.41 -22.12
N THR A 80 7.65 -14.04 -23.29
CA THR A 80 8.39 -15.27 -23.56
C THR A 80 9.89 -15.11 -23.34
#